data_AF-A0A523DHE7-F1
#
_entry.id   AF-A0A523DHE7-F1
#
_cell.length_a   1.000
_cell.length_b   1.000
_cell.length_c   1.000
_cell.angle_alpha   90.00
_cell.angle_beta   90.00
_cell.angle_gamma   90.00
#
_symmetry.space_group_name_H-M   'P 1'
#
loop_
_entity.id
_entity.type
_entity.pdbx_description
1 polymer ?
#
loop_
_entity_poly.entity_id
_entity_poly.type
_entity_poly.pdbx_seq_one_letter_code
_entity_poly.pdbx_strand_id
1 'polypeptide(L)'
;MSPILLRPIREQFEHNRVIRLLQTRLRRRYLVGVNLEDEPEATGVRSGTGLVYPDLVLTSTTGARRLHGVVEVETAESVNHLEAMTEWVHFGKVRGAFYLYVPAGATDIALQLCEGYAVAVTEIWSYHAVGDQMRFTRTHRSARAASRAAAAAKRATKSAKQTSKRVPRGAGQRAGTSTPRNARSARRSRKTVKRPRKTAQPSAKTVSRTPRTAKRAAKTSVAKAASATKRTAKSAKRRTSSGGTTSSRARTAAAKSAS
;
A
#
# COMPACT_ATOMS: atom_id res chain seq x y z
N MET A 1 1.14 -12.40 2.15
CA MET A 1 0.24 -13.49 2.59
C MET A 1 0.50 -13.74 4.06
N SER A 2 -0.13 -12.93 4.90
CA SER A 2 -0.28 -13.22 6.33
C SER A 2 -1.48 -14.15 6.54
N PRO A 3 -1.55 -14.86 7.67
CA PRO A 3 -2.61 -15.83 7.92
C PRO A 3 -3.92 -15.12 8.28
N ILE A 4 -4.72 -14.77 7.27
CA ILE A 4 -6.11 -14.32 7.44
C ILE A 4 -6.91 -15.50 8.01
N LEU A 5 -7.03 -15.55 9.34
CA LEU A 5 -7.89 -16.48 10.07
C LEU A 5 -9.34 -16.01 9.99
N LEU A 6 -9.89 -16.01 8.77
CA LEU A 6 -11.29 -15.70 8.46
C LEU A 6 -11.76 -14.33 9.00
N ARG A 7 -11.22 -13.22 8.45
CA ARG A 7 -11.85 -11.89 8.58
C ARG A 7 -13.34 -12.00 8.20
N PRO A 8 -14.29 -11.47 8.98
CA PRO A 8 -15.70 -11.56 8.66
C PRO A 8 -16.03 -10.98 7.28
N ILE A 9 -16.93 -11.62 6.53
CA ILE A 9 -17.30 -11.23 5.15
C ILE A 9 -17.64 -9.73 5.05
N ARG A 10 -18.27 -9.17 6.09
CA ARG A 10 -18.58 -7.73 6.19
C ARG A 10 -17.32 -6.86 6.21
N GLU A 11 -16.33 -7.21 7.02
CA GLU A 11 -15.05 -6.48 7.09
C GLU A 11 -14.33 -6.53 5.75
N GLN A 12 -14.30 -7.70 5.09
CA GLN A 12 -13.64 -7.85 3.80
C GLN A 12 -14.32 -7.03 2.68
N PHE A 13 -15.64 -6.85 2.72
CA PHE A 13 -16.33 -5.89 1.86
C PHE A 13 -16.00 -4.43 2.16
N GLU A 14 -15.80 -4.06 3.44
CA GLU A 14 -15.43 -2.68 3.83
C GLU A 14 -13.98 -2.35 3.43
N HIS A 15 -13.04 -3.26 3.72
CA HIS A 15 -11.65 -3.26 3.26
C HIS A 15 -11.57 -3.03 1.74
N ASN A 16 -12.22 -3.89 0.96
CA ASN A 16 -12.18 -3.84 -0.50
C ASN A 16 -12.91 -2.62 -1.08
N ARG A 17 -13.94 -2.09 -0.39
CA ARG A 17 -14.56 -0.79 -0.72
C ARG A 17 -13.60 0.37 -0.52
N VAL A 18 -12.87 0.41 0.60
CA VAL A 18 -11.87 1.45 0.88
C VAL A 18 -10.73 1.42 -0.14
N ILE A 19 -10.17 0.24 -0.43
CA ILE A 19 -9.09 0.06 -1.42
C ILE A 19 -9.50 0.61 -2.80
N ARG A 20 -10.68 0.25 -3.31
CA ARG A 20 -11.19 0.73 -4.63
C ARG A 20 -11.37 2.25 -4.67
N LEU A 21 -11.81 2.87 -3.56
CA LEU A 21 -11.93 4.32 -3.44
C LEU A 21 -10.56 5.01 -3.36
N LEU A 22 -9.60 4.43 -2.62
CA LEU A 22 -8.23 4.93 -2.53
C LEU A 22 -7.49 4.81 -3.87
N GLN A 23 -7.62 3.69 -4.58
CA GLN A 23 -7.09 3.51 -5.94
C GLN A 23 -7.57 4.65 -6.86
N THR A 24 -8.88 4.90 -6.89
CA THR A 24 -9.50 5.96 -7.70
C THR A 24 -9.00 7.37 -7.32
N ARG A 25 -8.83 7.64 -6.02
CA ARG A 25 -8.30 8.90 -5.49
C ARG A 25 -6.80 9.09 -5.80
N LEU A 26 -6.01 8.03 -5.76
CA LEU A 26 -4.55 8.07 -5.87
C LEU A 26 -4.02 7.99 -7.31
N ARG A 27 -4.75 7.35 -8.23
CA ARG A 27 -4.45 7.33 -9.69
C ARG A 27 -4.40 8.72 -10.33
N ARG A 28 -4.98 9.75 -9.67
CA ARG A 28 -4.84 11.17 -10.06
C ARG A 28 -3.43 11.75 -9.88
N ARG A 29 -2.52 11.04 -9.20
CA ARG A 29 -1.15 11.50 -8.88
C ARG A 29 -0.07 10.44 -9.13
N TYR A 30 -0.39 9.17 -8.90
CA TYR A 30 0.54 8.06 -8.93
C TYR A 30 0.11 6.98 -9.93
N LEU A 31 1.07 6.18 -10.41
CA LEU A 31 0.76 4.86 -10.91
C LEU A 31 0.48 3.98 -9.68
N VAL A 32 -0.63 3.25 -9.68
CA VAL A 32 -1.11 2.48 -8.53
C VAL A 32 -1.24 1.02 -8.94
N GLY A 33 -0.34 0.17 -8.43
CA GLY A 33 -0.57 -1.27 -8.35
C GLY A 33 -1.53 -1.58 -7.20
N VAL A 34 -2.33 -2.63 -7.32
CA VAL A 34 -3.35 -3.04 -6.34
C VAL A 34 -3.20 -4.53 -6.08
N ASN A 35 -3.18 -4.93 -4.81
CA ASN A 35 -3.10 -6.31 -4.36
C ASN A 35 -4.40 -6.68 -3.65
N LEU A 36 -5.44 -6.99 -4.42
CA LEU A 36 -6.67 -7.61 -3.90
C LEU A 36 -6.53 -9.13 -3.99
N GLU A 37 -7.24 -9.87 -3.13
CA GLU A 37 -7.12 -11.34 -3.01
C GLU A 37 -7.36 -12.12 -4.31
N ASP A 38 -8.15 -11.56 -5.24
CA ASP A 38 -8.51 -12.16 -6.52
C ASP A 38 -7.53 -11.82 -7.68
N GLU A 39 -6.54 -10.94 -7.49
CA GLU A 39 -5.68 -10.46 -8.58
C GLU A 39 -4.45 -11.37 -8.82
N PRO A 40 -4.25 -11.94 -10.03
CA PRO A 40 -3.19 -12.92 -10.29
C PRO A 40 -1.77 -12.33 -10.37
N GLU A 41 -1.62 -11.00 -10.50
CA GLU A 41 -0.33 -10.31 -10.64
C GLU A 41 -0.02 -9.38 -9.44
N ALA A 42 -0.02 -9.96 -8.24
CA ALA A 42 0.29 -9.23 -7.00
C ALA A 42 1.65 -8.51 -7.08
N THR A 43 1.61 -7.18 -7.00
CA THR A 43 2.78 -6.29 -7.09
C THR A 43 3.56 -6.32 -5.77
N GLY A 44 4.59 -7.18 -5.70
CA GLY A 44 5.51 -7.25 -4.56
C GLY A 44 6.48 -6.08 -4.47
N VAL A 45 6.76 -5.64 -3.25
CA VAL A 45 7.70 -4.56 -2.91
C VAL A 45 8.83 -5.09 -2.04
N ARG A 46 10.10 -4.76 -2.34
CA ARG A 46 11.23 -5.17 -1.48
C ARG A 46 11.22 -4.40 -0.16
N SER A 47 11.22 -5.16 0.94
CA SER A 47 11.45 -4.66 2.29
C SER A 47 12.59 -5.45 2.95
N GLY A 48 13.68 -4.76 3.30
CA GLY A 48 14.92 -5.42 3.73
C GLY A 48 15.40 -6.45 2.71
N THR A 49 15.51 -7.71 3.14
CA THR A 49 15.85 -8.87 2.32
C THR A 49 14.64 -9.51 1.60
N GLY A 50 13.42 -9.28 2.08
CA GLY A 50 12.20 -9.94 1.61
C GLY A 50 11.37 -9.15 0.60
N LEU A 51 10.27 -9.77 0.16
CA LEU A 51 9.17 -9.11 -0.55
C LEU A 51 7.94 -9.03 0.35
N VAL A 52 7.24 -7.91 0.31
CA VAL A 52 5.96 -7.66 0.98
C VAL A 52 4.91 -7.23 -0.04
N TYR A 53 3.64 -7.48 0.24
CA TYR A 53 2.54 -7.31 -0.71
C TYR A 53 1.43 -6.44 -0.10
N PRO A 54 1.66 -5.13 0.03
CA PRO A 54 0.69 -4.19 0.61
C PRO A 54 -0.49 -3.94 -0.34
N ASP A 55 -1.64 -3.48 0.15
CA ASP A 55 -2.86 -3.26 -0.65
C ASP A 55 -2.62 -2.40 -1.90
N LEU A 56 -1.86 -1.30 -1.76
CA LEU A 56 -1.55 -0.39 -2.86
C LEU A 56 -0.07 -0.06 -2.95
N VAL A 57 0.49 -0.22 -4.15
CA VAL A 57 1.87 0.16 -4.48
C VAL A 57 1.87 1.45 -5.30
N LEU A 58 2.34 2.54 -4.70
CA LEU A 58 2.38 3.86 -5.33
C LEU A 58 3.73 4.11 -6.00
N THR A 59 3.72 4.26 -7.32
CA THR A 59 4.90 4.58 -8.14
C THR A 59 4.78 5.99 -8.73
N SER A 60 5.90 6.72 -8.79
CA SER A 60 5.93 8.07 -9.37
C SER A 60 5.52 8.05 -10.85
N THR A 61 4.60 8.93 -11.22
CA THR A 61 4.22 9.23 -12.61
C THR A 61 5.29 10.05 -13.33
N THR A 62 6.13 10.79 -12.60
CA THR A 62 7.15 11.68 -13.15
C THR A 62 8.57 11.24 -12.80
N GLY A 63 9.49 11.42 -13.75
CA GLY A 63 10.87 10.93 -13.67
C GLY A 63 11.00 9.42 -13.92
N ALA A 64 12.12 8.83 -13.50
CA ALA A 64 12.26 7.37 -13.47
C ALA A 64 11.16 6.76 -12.56
N ARG A 65 10.56 5.64 -12.99
CA ARG A 65 9.49 4.91 -12.27
C ARG A 65 9.99 4.33 -10.94
N ARG A 66 10.10 5.20 -9.93
CA ARG A 66 10.53 4.86 -8.58
C ARG A 66 9.32 4.72 -7.68
N LEU A 67 9.37 3.73 -6.78
CA LEU A 67 8.45 3.58 -5.67
C LEU A 67 8.37 4.90 -4.89
N HIS A 68 7.17 5.49 -4.84
CA HIS A 68 6.85 6.65 -4.01
C HIS A 68 6.50 6.20 -2.59
N GLY A 69 5.70 5.13 -2.48
CA GLY A 69 5.31 4.55 -1.20
C GLY A 69 4.37 3.36 -1.34
N VAL A 70 3.95 2.85 -0.19
CA VAL A 70 2.98 1.76 -0.04
C VAL A 70 1.82 2.23 0.84
N VAL A 71 0.63 1.68 0.62
CA VAL A 71 -0.56 1.92 1.44
C VAL A 71 -1.11 0.60 1.93
N GLU A 72 -1.47 0.56 3.20
CA GLU A 72 -2.25 -0.52 3.81
C GLU A 72 -3.56 0.01 4.38
N VAL A 73 -4.60 -0.82 4.38
CA VAL A 73 -5.96 -0.54 4.79
C VAL A 73 -6.39 -1.53 5.86
N GLU A 74 -6.62 -1.04 7.07
CA GLU A 74 -7.10 -1.85 8.19
C GLU A 74 -8.61 -1.71 8.36
N THR A 75 -9.22 -2.76 8.93
CA THR A 75 -10.62 -2.78 9.39
C THR A 75 -10.68 -2.61 10.92
N ALA A 76 -11.82 -2.87 11.57
CA ALA A 76 -11.92 -2.70 13.01
C ALA A 76 -11.22 -3.85 13.77
N GLU A 77 -11.26 -5.08 13.23
CA GLU A 77 -10.67 -6.25 13.87
C GLU A 77 -9.17 -6.43 13.50
N SER A 78 -8.70 -5.86 12.37
CA SER A 78 -7.30 -5.96 11.94
C SER A 78 -6.35 -4.93 12.57
N VAL A 79 -6.85 -3.84 13.19
CA VAL A 79 -6.01 -2.93 14.01
C VAL A 79 -5.64 -3.64 15.33
N ASN A 80 -4.62 -4.50 15.28
CA ASN A 80 -4.21 -5.34 16.41
C ASN A 80 -2.68 -5.57 16.47
N HIS A 81 -2.23 -6.19 17.57
CA HIS A 81 -0.82 -6.45 17.85
C HIS A 81 -0.14 -7.42 16.86
N LEU A 82 -0.88 -8.38 16.30
CA LEU A 82 -0.30 -9.36 15.38
C LEU A 82 0.03 -8.69 14.05
N GLU A 83 -0.95 -8.03 13.42
CA GLU A 83 -0.79 -7.34 12.13
C GLU A 83 0.29 -6.24 12.22
N ALA A 84 0.38 -5.52 13.34
CA ALA A 84 1.46 -4.56 13.60
C ALA A 84 2.85 -5.21 13.55
N MET A 85 3.01 -6.43 14.10
CA MET A 85 4.27 -7.18 14.12
C MET A 85 4.57 -7.91 12.80
N THR A 86 3.58 -8.50 12.15
CA THR A 86 3.73 -9.31 10.92
C THR A 86 3.78 -8.45 9.66
N GLU A 87 2.91 -7.45 9.55
CA GLU A 87 2.76 -6.59 8.36
C GLU A 87 3.48 -5.25 8.54
N TRP A 88 3.04 -4.42 9.50
CA TRP A 88 3.40 -2.99 9.52
C TRP A 88 4.88 -2.73 9.81
N VAL A 89 5.49 -3.52 10.70
CA VAL A 89 6.93 -3.52 10.95
C VAL A 89 7.74 -3.81 9.66
N HIS A 90 7.18 -4.52 8.69
CA HIS A 90 7.81 -4.76 7.39
C HIS A 90 7.49 -3.65 6.37
N PHE A 91 6.28 -3.10 6.35
CA PHE A 91 5.96 -1.93 5.50
C PHE A 91 6.75 -0.68 5.90
N GLY A 92 6.98 -0.43 7.20
CA GLY A 92 7.81 0.68 7.69
C GLY A 92 9.29 0.60 7.26
N LYS A 93 9.79 -0.58 6.89
CA LYS A 93 11.17 -0.79 6.39
C LYS A 93 11.32 -0.56 4.87
N VAL A 94 10.22 -0.30 4.15
CA VAL A 94 10.21 -0.03 2.70
C VAL A 94 10.86 1.33 2.40
N ARG A 95 11.59 1.45 1.28
CA ARG A 95 12.34 2.68 0.91
C ARG A 95 11.48 3.89 0.48
N GLY A 96 10.16 3.75 0.46
CA GLY A 96 9.20 4.79 0.09
C GLY A 96 8.64 5.54 1.30
N ALA A 97 7.42 6.07 1.16
CA ALA A 97 6.53 6.35 2.28
C ALA A 97 5.70 5.09 2.65
N PHE A 98 5.30 4.97 3.90
CA PHE A 98 4.28 4.02 4.36
C PHE A 98 3.06 4.80 4.85
N TYR A 99 1.90 4.54 4.24
CA TYR A 99 0.62 5.16 4.58
C TYR A 99 -0.31 4.11 5.17
N LEU A 100 -0.80 4.34 6.38
CA LEU A 100 -1.76 3.43 7.03
C LEU A 100 -3.15 4.09 7.04
N TYR A 101 -4.17 3.38 6.56
CA TYR A 101 -5.56 3.81 6.57
C TYR A 101 -6.35 2.95 7.57
N VAL A 102 -6.99 3.57 8.54
CA VAL A 102 -7.67 2.87 9.65
C VAL A 102 -9.08 3.42 9.89
N PRO A 103 -10.01 2.64 10.49
CA PRO A 103 -11.29 3.19 10.93
C PRO A 103 -11.07 4.34 11.92
N ALA A 104 -11.93 5.38 11.88
CA ALA A 104 -11.74 6.58 12.71
C ALA A 104 -11.62 6.27 14.21
N GLY A 105 -12.40 5.34 14.74
CA GLY A 105 -12.35 4.91 16.15
C GLY A 105 -11.12 4.08 16.53
N ALA A 106 -10.31 3.64 15.56
CA ALA A 106 -9.10 2.84 15.78
C ALA A 106 -7.80 3.65 15.65
N THR A 107 -7.90 4.97 15.40
CA THR A 107 -6.75 5.87 15.15
C THR A 107 -5.71 5.82 16.26
N ASP A 108 -6.14 5.92 17.52
CA ASP A 108 -5.24 6.04 18.67
C ASP A 108 -4.59 4.70 19.03
N ILE A 109 -5.31 3.59 18.82
CA ILE A 109 -4.78 2.22 18.95
C ILE A 109 -3.71 1.99 17.88
N ALA A 110 -3.96 2.35 16.62
CA ALA A 110 -2.99 2.25 15.54
C ALA A 110 -1.73 3.11 15.81
N LEU A 111 -1.88 4.28 16.42
CA LEU A 111 -0.75 5.09 16.89
C LEU A 111 0.06 4.40 17.97
N GLN A 112 -0.60 3.89 19.02
CA GLN A 112 0.05 3.19 20.13
C GLN A 112 0.78 1.92 19.66
N LEU A 113 0.18 1.16 18.73
CA LEU A 113 0.81 0.02 18.07
C LEU A 113 2.03 0.43 17.23
N CYS A 114 1.91 1.50 16.44
CA CYS A 114 3.04 2.01 15.67
C CYS A 114 4.21 2.47 16.56
N GLU A 115 3.95 3.10 17.70
CA GLU A 115 4.97 3.50 18.66
C GLU A 115 5.59 2.28 19.36
N GLY A 116 4.77 1.40 19.93
CA GLY A 116 5.22 0.23 20.68
C GLY A 116 6.05 -0.78 19.88
N TYR A 117 5.82 -0.88 18.56
CA TYR A 117 6.60 -1.72 17.65
C TYR A 117 7.59 -0.93 16.76
N ALA A 118 7.82 0.36 17.05
CA ALA A 118 8.73 1.24 16.31
C ALA A 118 8.49 1.28 14.78
N VAL A 119 7.22 1.20 14.36
CA VAL A 119 6.78 1.22 12.97
C VAL A 119 7.02 2.60 12.37
N ALA A 120 7.87 2.67 11.35
CA ALA A 120 8.23 3.93 10.68
C ALA A 120 7.14 4.45 9.71
N VAL A 121 5.91 4.62 10.19
CA VAL A 121 4.78 5.16 9.44
C VAL A 121 5.03 6.61 8.99
N THR A 122 4.56 6.97 7.81
CA THR A 122 4.75 8.31 7.22
C THR A 122 3.55 9.22 7.50
N GLU A 123 2.33 8.74 7.24
CA GLU A 123 1.07 9.40 7.60
C GLU A 123 0.03 8.33 7.96
N ILE A 124 -0.78 8.55 9.00
CA ILE A 124 -1.99 7.74 9.26
C ILE A 124 -3.20 8.56 8.83
N TRP A 125 -4.13 7.91 8.15
CA TRP A 125 -5.37 8.48 7.67
C TRP A 125 -6.55 7.71 8.28
N SER A 126 -7.44 8.41 8.97
CA SER A 126 -8.71 7.82 9.38
C SER A 126 -9.69 7.80 8.21
N TYR A 127 -10.49 6.74 8.13
CA TYR A 127 -11.67 6.68 7.29
C TYR A 127 -12.95 6.46 8.12
N HIS A 128 -14.07 6.94 7.59
CA HIS A 128 -15.40 6.69 8.15
C HIS A 128 -16.48 6.91 7.08
N ALA A 129 -17.55 6.13 7.14
CA ALA A 129 -18.73 6.34 6.30
C ALA A 129 -19.58 7.49 6.85
N VAL A 130 -20.07 8.36 5.96
CA VAL A 130 -21.08 9.39 6.23
C VAL A 130 -22.17 9.21 5.19
N GLY A 131 -23.20 8.44 5.54
CA GLY A 131 -24.09 7.83 4.55
C GLY A 131 -23.29 7.00 3.54
N ASP A 132 -23.57 7.15 2.26
CA ASP A 132 -22.91 6.41 1.18
C ASP A 132 -21.46 6.85 0.91
N GLN A 133 -21.03 8.00 1.45
CA GLN A 133 -19.71 8.58 1.18
C GLN A 133 -18.67 8.13 2.21
N MET A 134 -17.56 7.55 1.74
CA MET A 134 -16.38 7.32 2.57
C MET A 134 -15.53 8.60 2.66
N ARG A 135 -15.31 9.11 3.86
CA ARG A 135 -14.45 10.28 4.11
C ARG A 135 -13.07 9.84 4.57
N PHE A 136 -12.05 10.60 4.20
CA PHE A 136 -10.63 10.29 4.47
C PHE A 136 -9.91 11.53 5.04
N THR A 137 -9.56 11.47 6.32
CA THR A 137 -8.93 12.56 7.09
C THR A 137 -7.54 12.13 7.54
N ARG A 138 -6.51 12.96 7.34
CA ARG A 138 -5.18 12.65 7.88
C ARG A 138 -5.13 13.02 9.35
N THR A 139 -4.95 12.02 10.21
CA THR A 139 -4.85 12.17 11.66
C THR A 139 -3.40 12.33 12.11
N HIS A 140 -2.49 11.51 11.58
CA HIS A 140 -1.07 11.56 11.92
C HIS A 140 -0.16 11.88 10.72
N ARG A 141 0.98 12.51 11.00
CA ARG A 141 2.08 12.72 10.07
C ARG A 141 3.40 12.74 10.84
N SER A 142 4.31 11.82 10.56
CA SER A 142 5.54 11.72 11.34
C SER A 142 6.48 12.91 11.08
N ALA A 143 7.29 13.27 12.08
CA ALA A 143 8.17 14.44 12.01
C ALA A 143 9.12 14.41 10.79
N ARG A 144 9.54 13.20 10.37
CA ARG A 144 10.34 12.95 9.15
C ARG A 144 9.56 13.25 7.86
N ALA A 145 8.26 13.01 7.83
CA ALA A 145 7.39 13.37 6.70
C ALA A 145 7.13 14.88 6.66
N ALA A 146 6.90 15.50 7.82
CA ALA A 146 6.71 16.94 7.96
C ALA A 146 7.95 17.74 7.52
N SER A 147 9.15 17.39 8.02
CA SER A 147 10.39 18.08 7.68
C SER A 147 10.78 17.95 6.21
N ARG A 148 10.60 16.76 5.60
CA ARG A 148 10.79 16.55 4.15
C ARG A 148 9.86 17.44 3.30
N ALA A 149 8.61 17.60 3.71
CA ALA A 149 7.65 18.47 3.00
C ALA A 149 8.01 19.96 3.16
N ALA A 150 8.39 20.40 4.36
CA ALA A 150 8.85 21.77 4.61
C ALA A 150 10.11 22.10 3.80
N ALA A 151 11.06 21.16 3.70
CA ALA A 151 12.24 21.30 2.85
C ALA A 151 11.88 21.38 1.35
N ALA A 152 10.93 20.58 0.88
CA ALA A 152 10.45 20.63 -0.51
C ALA A 152 9.80 21.99 -0.85
N ALA A 153 8.92 22.50 0.03
CA ALA A 153 8.30 23.81 -0.13
C ALA A 153 9.35 24.95 -0.17
N LYS A 154 10.34 24.93 0.73
CA LYS A 154 11.47 25.88 0.76
C LYS A 154 12.37 25.82 -0.50
N ARG A 155 12.38 24.72 -1.24
CA ARG A 155 13.07 24.64 -2.55
C ARG A 155 12.23 25.23 -3.68
N ALA A 156 10.93 24.93 -3.72
CA ALA A 156 10.02 25.46 -4.74
C ALA A 156 9.97 27.00 -4.75
N THR A 157 9.86 27.63 -3.57
CA THR A 157 9.83 29.10 -3.45
C THR A 157 11.16 29.76 -3.85
N LYS A 158 12.30 29.12 -3.58
CA LYS A 158 13.61 29.60 -4.05
C LYS A 158 13.72 29.55 -5.58
N SER A 159 13.31 28.45 -6.21
CA SER A 159 13.32 28.33 -7.68
C SER A 159 12.41 29.38 -8.35
N ALA A 160 11.21 29.63 -7.81
CA ALA A 160 10.30 30.65 -8.33
C ALA A 160 10.85 32.09 -8.21
N LYS A 161 11.58 32.40 -7.12
CA LYS A 161 12.20 33.73 -6.94
C LYS A 161 13.48 33.92 -7.77
N GLN A 162 14.06 32.85 -8.30
CA GLN A 162 15.22 32.91 -9.18
C GLN A 162 14.83 33.15 -10.65
N THR A 163 13.69 32.61 -11.11
CA THR A 163 13.19 32.86 -12.47
C THR A 163 12.66 34.28 -12.67
N SER A 164 11.98 34.86 -11.68
CA SER A 164 11.46 36.24 -11.78
C SER A 164 12.53 37.34 -11.79
N LYS A 165 13.78 37.03 -11.41
CA LYS A 165 14.89 38.00 -11.42
C LYS A 165 15.64 38.10 -12.75
N ARG A 166 15.29 37.31 -13.78
CA ARG A 166 15.99 37.27 -15.08
C ARG A 166 15.22 37.99 -16.20
N VAL A 167 14.84 39.25 -15.96
CA VAL A 167 14.35 40.14 -17.02
C VAL A 167 15.52 40.46 -17.97
N PRO A 168 15.41 40.22 -19.29
CA PRO A 168 16.46 40.57 -20.24
C PRO A 168 16.51 42.09 -20.42
N ARG A 169 17.56 42.73 -19.88
CA ARG A 169 17.76 44.18 -19.93
C ARG A 169 18.31 44.62 -21.29
N GLY A 170 17.41 44.78 -22.26
CA GLY A 170 17.64 45.58 -23.47
C GLY A 170 18.11 44.80 -24.71
N ALA A 171 17.26 44.82 -25.73
CA ALA A 171 17.67 44.86 -27.13
C ALA A 171 16.84 45.98 -27.77
N GLY A 172 17.48 46.92 -28.46
CA GLY A 172 16.85 48.20 -28.82
C GLY A 172 15.80 48.10 -29.93
N GLN A 173 14.75 48.91 -29.83
CA GLN A 173 13.92 49.23 -30.98
C GLN A 173 14.76 49.99 -32.01
N ARG A 174 14.93 49.44 -33.21
CA ARG A 174 15.25 50.22 -34.42
C ARG A 174 14.16 49.92 -35.45
N ALA A 175 13.50 50.99 -35.90
CA ALA A 175 12.57 50.91 -37.01
C ALA A 175 13.34 50.58 -38.31
N GLY A 176 12.73 49.76 -39.16
CA GLY A 176 13.28 49.35 -40.45
C GLY A 176 12.11 49.03 -41.40
N THR A 177 11.77 49.99 -42.24
CA THR A 177 10.61 49.95 -43.12
C THR A 177 10.95 49.27 -44.46
N SER A 178 9.92 48.92 -45.23
CA SER A 178 9.94 48.55 -46.66
C SER A 178 10.31 47.10 -47.06
N THR A 179 9.29 46.37 -47.48
CA THR A 179 9.27 45.45 -48.63
C THR A 179 9.43 46.28 -49.95
N PRO A 180 9.64 45.73 -51.17
CA PRO A 180 9.13 44.42 -51.62
C PRO A 180 9.90 43.63 -52.73
N ARG A 181 9.29 42.50 -53.13
CA ARG A 181 9.20 41.97 -54.52
C ARG A 181 10.48 41.58 -55.26
N ASN A 182 10.66 40.27 -55.48
CA ASN A 182 10.61 39.72 -56.85
C ASN A 182 10.36 38.21 -56.92
N ALA A 183 9.97 37.70 -58.10
CA ALA A 183 9.61 36.30 -58.32
C ALA A 183 10.15 35.73 -59.64
N ARG A 184 10.70 34.51 -59.59
CA ARG A 184 10.97 33.53 -60.67
C ARG A 184 11.85 32.41 -60.07
N SER A 185 12.00 31.21 -60.64
CA SER A 185 11.12 30.31 -61.40
C SER A 185 11.96 29.06 -61.74
N ALA A 186 11.44 27.85 -61.47
CA ALA A 186 11.91 26.53 -61.97
C ALA A 186 13.40 26.10 -61.78
N ARG A 187 13.63 24.80 -61.48
CA ARG A 187 14.28 23.82 -62.41
C ARG A 187 14.59 22.44 -61.78
N ARG A 188 13.56 21.59 -61.71
CA ARG A 188 13.55 20.23 -62.28
C ARG A 188 14.78 19.30 -62.12
N SER A 189 14.74 18.42 -61.12
CA SER A 189 15.24 17.03 -61.18
C SER A 189 14.41 16.20 -60.16
N ARG A 190 13.70 15.11 -60.46
CA ARG A 190 13.81 13.99 -61.43
C ARG A 190 14.86 12.94 -61.07
N LYS A 191 14.53 12.07 -60.10
CA LYS A 191 14.95 10.66 -60.12
C LYS A 191 13.81 9.75 -59.67
N THR A 192 13.49 8.77 -60.52
CA THR A 192 12.44 7.77 -60.33
C THR A 192 13.01 6.45 -59.81
N VAL A 193 12.33 5.80 -58.86
CA VAL A 193 12.38 4.35 -58.66
C VAL A 193 10.93 3.83 -58.65
N LYS A 194 10.72 2.58 -59.10
CA LYS A 194 9.39 2.07 -59.48
C LYS A 194 8.63 1.36 -58.33
N ARG A 195 7.31 1.48 -58.42
CA ARG A 195 6.24 0.52 -58.00
C ARG A 195 6.58 -0.96 -58.32
N PRO A 196 5.81 -1.98 -57.85
CA PRO A 196 4.57 -1.98 -57.04
C PRO A 196 4.79 -2.80 -55.73
N ARG A 197 3.88 -3.54 -55.05
CA ARG A 197 2.43 -3.88 -55.16
C ARG A 197 1.88 -4.31 -53.77
N LYS A 198 0.55 -4.39 -53.59
CA LYS A 198 -0.13 -5.36 -52.69
C LYS A 198 -0.09 -6.77 -53.33
N THR A 199 -0.40 -7.93 -52.75
CA THR A 199 -1.41 -8.39 -51.76
C THR A 199 -0.96 -9.83 -51.35
N ALA A 200 -1.56 -10.66 -50.48
CA ALA A 200 -2.82 -10.69 -49.72
C ALA A 200 -2.74 -11.64 -48.49
N GLN A 201 -3.83 -11.67 -47.71
CA GLN A 201 -4.28 -12.81 -46.89
C GLN A 201 -5.08 -13.82 -47.75
N PRO A 202 -5.56 -14.98 -47.23
CA PRO A 202 -5.12 -15.78 -46.08
C PRO A 202 -4.84 -17.25 -46.46
N SER A 203 -4.41 -18.10 -45.52
CA SER A 203 -4.70 -19.54 -45.56
C SER A 203 -4.68 -20.17 -44.16
N ALA A 204 -5.49 -21.21 -43.94
CA ALA A 204 -5.59 -21.94 -42.69
C ALA A 204 -5.24 -23.43 -42.88
N LYS A 205 -4.53 -24.00 -41.89
CA LYS A 205 -4.38 -25.43 -41.56
C LYS A 205 -4.08 -25.45 -40.05
N THR A 206 -4.85 -26.06 -39.15
CA THR A 206 -5.49 -27.38 -39.16
C THR A 206 -4.47 -28.52 -39.19
N VAL A 207 -3.91 -28.82 -38.01
CA VAL A 207 -3.39 -30.15 -37.66
C VAL A 207 -3.92 -30.50 -36.27
N SER A 208 -4.53 -31.67 -36.14
CA SER A 208 -5.16 -32.16 -34.92
C SER A 208 -4.18 -32.86 -33.98
N ARG A 209 -4.37 -32.70 -32.67
CA ARG A 209 -3.96 -33.69 -31.66
C ARG A 209 -5.08 -33.89 -30.66
N THR A 210 -5.72 -35.06 -30.73
CA THR A 210 -6.80 -35.52 -29.85
C THR A 210 -6.28 -35.94 -28.46
N PRO A 211 -7.15 -36.01 -27.44
CA PRO A 211 -6.75 -36.34 -26.07
C PRO A 211 -6.45 -37.84 -25.90
N ARG A 212 -5.56 -38.15 -24.95
CA ARG A 212 -5.25 -39.53 -24.54
C ARG A 212 -5.87 -39.84 -23.18
N THR A 213 -7.07 -40.39 -23.21
CA THR A 213 -7.75 -40.97 -22.03
C THR A 213 -7.30 -42.42 -21.77
N ALA A 214 -7.82 -43.02 -20.69
CA ALA A 214 -7.61 -44.41 -20.23
C ALA A 214 -6.22 -44.70 -19.59
N LYS A 215 -6.11 -45.57 -18.58
CA LYS A 215 -7.08 -46.57 -18.06
C LYS A 215 -6.79 -46.93 -16.58
N ARG A 216 -7.86 -47.27 -15.83
CA ARG A 216 -8.05 -48.36 -14.82
C ARG A 216 -6.82 -48.91 -14.04
N ALA A 217 -6.93 -49.32 -12.76
CA ALA A 217 -8.08 -49.35 -11.83
C ALA A 217 -7.61 -49.62 -10.37
N ALA A 218 -8.56 -49.62 -9.45
CA ALA A 218 -8.40 -49.86 -8.01
C ALA A 218 -7.73 -51.20 -7.62
N LYS A 219 -7.19 -51.22 -6.40
CA LYS A 219 -7.19 -52.41 -5.53
C LYS A 219 -7.29 -52.01 -4.05
N THR A 220 -7.89 -52.89 -3.26
CA THR A 220 -8.30 -52.71 -1.86
C THR A 220 -7.38 -53.41 -0.87
N SER A 221 -7.11 -52.77 0.27
CA SER A 221 -6.85 -53.39 1.58
C SER A 221 -7.10 -52.32 2.66
N VAL A 222 -8.14 -52.44 3.49
CA VAL A 222 -8.28 -53.30 4.71
C VAL A 222 -7.57 -52.68 5.93
N ALA A 223 -8.35 -52.53 7.02
CA ALA A 223 -7.96 -51.92 8.29
C ALA A 223 -7.07 -52.83 9.17
N LYS A 224 -6.64 -52.31 10.35
CA LYS A 224 -6.85 -52.91 11.70
C LYS A 224 -5.70 -52.66 12.71
N ALA A 225 -5.87 -51.64 13.56
CA ALA A 225 -5.33 -51.52 14.94
C ALA A 225 -6.09 -50.35 15.60
N ALA A 226 -6.89 -50.44 16.68
CA ALA A 226 -6.89 -51.30 17.86
C ALA A 226 -5.60 -51.15 18.70
N SER A 227 -5.51 -50.35 19.77
CA SER A 227 -6.36 -50.13 20.97
C SER A 227 -6.12 -51.14 22.11
N ALA A 228 -5.07 -50.90 22.91
CA ALA A 228 -4.90 -51.38 24.29
C ALA A 228 -4.02 -50.33 25.03
N THR A 229 -4.36 -49.70 26.14
CA THR A 229 -5.14 -50.03 27.36
C THR A 229 -4.33 -50.71 28.48
N LYS A 230 -3.71 -49.88 29.33
CA LYS A 230 -3.50 -50.06 30.79
C LYS A 230 -3.15 -48.66 31.34
N ARG A 231 -3.92 -48.04 32.25
CA ARG A 231 -4.33 -48.43 33.62
C ARG A 231 -3.16 -48.73 34.56
N THR A 232 -2.82 -47.74 35.38
CA THR A 232 -2.78 -47.88 36.85
C THR A 232 -3.07 -46.52 37.49
N ALA A 233 -3.66 -46.51 38.67
CA ALA A 233 -3.91 -45.31 39.48
C ALA A 233 -3.72 -45.65 40.97
N LYS A 234 -3.13 -44.73 41.73
CA LYS A 234 -3.25 -44.61 43.21
C LYS A 234 -2.73 -43.22 43.62
N SER A 235 -3.56 -42.44 44.32
CA SER A 235 -3.46 -42.16 45.76
C SER A 235 -2.24 -41.29 46.13
N ALA A 236 -2.33 -39.96 46.27
CA ALA A 236 -3.10 -39.15 47.24
C ALA A 236 -2.67 -39.34 48.71
N LYS A 237 -2.54 -38.22 49.48
CA LYS A 237 -2.99 -38.02 50.90
C LYS A 237 -2.34 -36.81 51.64
N ARG A 238 -3.13 -35.74 51.90
CA ARG A 238 -3.03 -34.71 53.02
C ARG A 238 -1.70 -33.90 53.12
N ARG A 239 -1.59 -32.70 53.70
CA ARG A 239 -2.23 -31.96 54.83
C ARG A 239 -2.31 -30.46 54.47
N THR A 240 -3.44 -29.74 54.54
CA THR A 240 -4.12 -29.07 55.69
C THR A 240 -3.36 -27.94 56.41
N SER A 241 -4.08 -26.80 56.63
CA SER A 241 -3.91 -25.74 57.66
C SER A 241 -2.66 -24.82 57.61
N SER A 242 -2.69 -23.53 58.01
CA SER A 242 -3.77 -22.62 58.52
C SER A 242 -3.32 -21.14 58.62
N GLY A 243 -4.27 -20.20 58.76
CA GLY A 243 -4.03 -18.74 58.98
C GLY A 243 -4.33 -17.90 57.72
N GLY A 244 -4.92 -16.70 57.77
CA GLY A 244 -5.07 -15.71 58.87
C GLY A 244 -4.00 -14.61 58.71
N THR A 245 -4.28 -13.30 58.63
CA THR A 245 -5.29 -12.50 59.36
C THR A 245 -5.67 -11.21 58.59
N THR A 246 -6.77 -10.54 58.97
CA THR A 246 -7.33 -9.30 58.39
C THR A 246 -6.79 -7.99 58.99
N SER A 247 -6.44 -7.00 58.15
CA SER A 247 -6.65 -5.54 58.36
C SER A 247 -6.34 -4.82 57.03
N SER A 248 -7.04 -3.82 56.50
CA SER A 248 -7.89 -2.72 57.01
C SER A 248 -7.12 -1.45 57.48
N ARG A 249 -7.66 -0.27 57.10
CA ARG A 249 -7.22 1.11 57.43
C ARG A 249 -5.84 1.55 56.88
N ALA A 250 -5.58 2.83 56.58
CA ALA A 250 -6.46 4.02 56.50
C ALA A 250 -5.96 5.04 55.45
N ARG A 251 -6.83 6.00 55.07
CA ARG A 251 -6.47 7.22 54.32
C ARG A 251 -6.30 8.41 55.27
N THR A 252 -5.16 9.09 55.22
CA THR A 252 -4.91 10.46 55.73
C THR A 252 -3.57 10.95 55.15
N ALA A 253 -3.31 12.24 54.93
CA ALA A 253 -4.14 13.45 55.07
C ALA A 253 -3.85 14.44 53.91
N ALA A 254 -4.65 15.50 53.79
CA ALA A 254 -4.50 16.54 52.76
C ALA A 254 -3.39 17.57 53.10
N ALA A 255 -3.01 18.40 52.12
CA ALA A 255 -1.95 19.40 52.25
C ALA A 255 -2.48 20.85 52.30
N LYS A 256 -1.84 21.65 53.17
CA LYS A 256 -1.56 23.10 53.06
C LYS A 256 -2.58 24.03 52.38
N SER A 257 -3.19 24.93 53.17
CA SER A 257 -3.33 26.36 52.81
C SER A 257 -3.76 27.20 54.03
N ALA A 258 -3.32 28.47 54.05
CA ALA A 258 -3.48 29.48 55.13
C ALA A 258 -2.87 29.11 56.51
N SER A 259 -2.34 30.05 57.30
CA SER A 259 -2.16 31.50 57.07
C SER A 259 -0.67 31.92 57.08
#